data_AF-A0A919CJJ0-F1
#
_entry.id   AF-A0A919CJJ0-F1
#
_cell.length_a   1.000
_cell.length_b   1.000
_cell.length_c   1.000
_cell.angle_alpha   90.00
_cell.angle_beta   90.00
_cell.angle_gamma   90.00
#
_symmetry.space_group_name_H-M   'P 1'
#
loop_
_entity.id
_entity.type
_entity.pdbx_description
1 polymer ?
#
loop_
_entity_poly.entity_id
_entity_poly.type
_entity_poly.pdbx_seq_one_letter_code
_entity_poly.pdbx_strand_id
1 'polypeptide(L)'
;MHPQSAMASCALSAPAVEQADPRHRRGRRHHLGCIILIGLCAVLGGARSLAAIGQWAANAPQHTLARLDARLMQPALGLRQAPSPATIRRVLTSTDPGVLTQMSTAADLAVLIVDGKSARGSHTRQSRAVHLLAAMTPAGQVAAQTRVADKTSEISALADVLAGLDIEGSVVSADALHTQNETAQYLVQERRAHYAFTVKANQPTLFRQVKALPWAQAPLLFTETSRAHGREERRTAKVLTAPGLAFAHAKQVLRVHRWVKEVCTGKVRRTYAYVVTSLAAEQADARRLAGLVRGHWRIEALHHVRDVSFDEDASRVRSGHGAQNMAMLRNLAIPLLAGLDRSSEPFSS
;
A
#
# COMPACT_ATOMS: atom_id res chain seq x y z
N MET A 1 -39.75 -0.07 -6.83
CA MET A 1 -38.56 0.74 -7.15
C MET A 1 -37.35 0.09 -6.51
N HIS A 2 -36.61 -0.71 -7.27
CA HIS A 2 -35.34 -1.29 -6.80
C HIS A 2 -34.23 -0.25 -6.90
N PRO A 3 -33.37 -0.09 -5.88
CA PRO A 3 -32.16 0.69 -6.05
C PRO A 3 -31.21 -0.09 -6.95
N GLN A 4 -30.87 0.48 -8.10
CA GLN A 4 -29.75 0.03 -8.92
C GLN A 4 -28.47 0.16 -8.08
N SER A 5 -27.92 -0.97 -7.63
CA SER A 5 -26.55 -1.04 -7.16
C SER A 5 -25.63 -0.66 -8.31
N ALA A 6 -25.05 0.54 -8.24
CA ALA A 6 -23.98 0.96 -9.13
C ALA A 6 -22.79 0.01 -8.91
N MET A 7 -22.63 -0.97 -9.81
CA MET A 7 -21.37 -1.68 -9.95
C MET A 7 -20.32 -0.64 -10.36
N ALA A 8 -19.41 -0.31 -9.44
CA ALA A 8 -18.20 0.42 -9.77
C ALA A 8 -17.42 -0.40 -10.80
N SER A 9 -17.53 0.00 -12.07
CA SER A 9 -16.79 -0.56 -13.18
C SER A 9 -15.31 -0.49 -12.86
N CYS A 10 -14.67 -1.65 -12.70
CA CYS A 10 -13.22 -1.79 -12.59
C CYS A 10 -12.58 -1.58 -13.97
N ALA A 11 -12.80 -0.39 -14.56
CA ALA A 11 -12.18 -0.01 -15.81
C ALA A 11 -10.76 0.45 -15.47
N LEU A 12 -9.78 -0.41 -15.73
CA LEU A 12 -8.39 0.00 -15.92
C LEU A 12 -8.36 0.97 -17.12
N SER A 13 -8.63 2.25 -16.91
CA SER A 13 -8.35 3.26 -17.91
C SER A 13 -6.84 3.48 -17.94
N ALA A 14 -6.24 3.50 -19.14
CA ALA A 14 -4.91 4.05 -19.29
C ALA A 14 -4.88 5.42 -18.60
N PRO A 15 -3.79 5.80 -17.91
CA PRO A 15 -3.71 7.12 -17.30
C PRO A 15 -3.97 8.13 -18.41
N ALA A 16 -4.80 9.16 -18.17
CA ALA A 16 -4.94 10.27 -19.10
C ALA A 16 -3.54 10.90 -19.22
N VAL A 17 -2.82 10.52 -20.29
CA VAL A 17 -1.38 10.77 -20.42
C VAL A 17 -1.18 12.25 -20.75
N GLU A 18 -1.21 13.10 -19.73
CA GLU A 18 -0.80 14.50 -19.85
C GLU A 18 0.69 14.70 -19.49
N GLN A 19 1.43 13.60 -19.25
CA GLN A 19 2.88 13.66 -19.09
C GLN A 19 3.63 13.36 -20.39
N ALA A 20 4.68 14.13 -20.64
CA ALA A 20 5.54 13.98 -21.81
C ALA A 20 6.19 12.59 -21.86
N ASP A 21 5.90 11.82 -22.93
CA ASP A 21 6.52 10.52 -23.18
C ASP A 21 8.06 10.62 -23.13
N PRO A 22 8.74 9.88 -22.21
CA PRO A 22 10.18 10.03 -21.97
C PRO A 22 11.04 9.55 -23.14
N ARG A 23 10.43 8.91 -24.16
CA ARG A 23 11.14 8.45 -25.35
C ARG A 23 11.31 9.57 -26.36
N HIS A 24 12.47 9.55 -27.04
CA HIS A 24 12.71 10.38 -28.21
C HIS A 24 11.67 10.14 -29.32
N ARG A 25 11.26 11.18 -30.07
CA ARG A 25 10.21 11.11 -31.11
C ARG A 25 10.37 9.93 -32.07
N ARG A 26 11.59 9.71 -32.59
CA ARG A 26 11.91 8.59 -33.51
C ARG A 26 11.70 7.18 -32.91
N GLY A 27 11.65 7.06 -31.59
CA GLY A 27 11.46 5.80 -30.85
C GLY A 27 10.03 5.55 -30.38
N ARG A 28 9.09 6.47 -30.63
CA ARG A 28 7.68 6.35 -30.21
C ARG A 28 6.87 5.52 -31.22
N ARG A 29 7.08 4.20 -31.20
CA ARG A 29 6.36 3.25 -32.07
C ARG A 29 5.09 2.70 -31.44
N HIS A 30 5.03 2.63 -30.12
CA HIS A 30 3.89 2.13 -29.35
C HIS A 30 3.40 3.25 -28.42
N HIS A 31 2.09 3.31 -28.16
CA HIS A 31 1.54 4.24 -27.18
C HIS A 31 2.14 3.98 -25.79
N LEU A 32 2.37 5.03 -24.99
CA LEU A 32 2.98 4.89 -23.66
C LEU A 32 2.08 4.03 -22.75
N GLY A 33 0.78 4.32 -22.74
CA GLY A 33 -0.23 3.57 -21.97
C GLY A 33 -0.22 2.08 -22.32
N CYS A 34 -0.11 1.72 -23.60
CA CYS A 34 0.00 0.33 -24.04
C CYS A 34 1.17 -0.41 -23.36
N ILE A 35 2.36 0.21 -23.32
CA ILE A 35 3.55 -0.41 -22.72
C ILE A 35 3.38 -0.59 -21.20
N ILE A 36 2.81 0.41 -20.51
CA ILE A 36 2.57 0.34 -19.08
C ILE A 36 1.52 -0.73 -18.76
N LEU A 37 0.42 -0.79 -19.52
CA LEU A 37 -0.62 -1.80 -19.35
C LEU A 37 -0.10 -3.21 -19.65
N ILE A 38 0.73 -3.39 -20.68
CA ILE A 38 1.44 -4.67 -20.93
C ILE A 38 2.30 -5.04 -19.71
N GLY A 39 3.00 -4.07 -19.12
CA GLY A 39 3.74 -4.27 -17.87
C GLY A 39 2.86 -4.77 -16.74
N LEU A 40 1.71 -4.13 -16.53
CA LEU A 40 0.73 -4.52 -15.50
C LEU A 40 0.15 -5.92 -15.77
N CYS A 41 -0.29 -6.21 -16.99
CA CYS A 41 -0.82 -7.52 -17.37
C CYS A 41 0.23 -8.63 -17.22
N ALA A 42 1.49 -8.36 -17.56
CA ALA A 42 2.56 -9.32 -17.35
C ALA A 42 2.78 -9.60 -15.86
N VAL A 43 2.80 -8.57 -15.01
CA VAL A 43 2.93 -8.73 -13.55
C VAL A 43 1.74 -9.49 -12.97
N LEU A 44 0.52 -9.20 -13.41
CA LEU A 44 -0.68 -9.98 -13.08
C LEU A 44 -0.54 -11.46 -13.50
N GLY A 45 0.07 -11.71 -14.65
CA GLY A 45 0.42 -13.05 -15.14
C GLY A 45 1.63 -13.69 -14.45
N GLY A 46 2.17 -13.08 -13.38
CA GLY A 46 3.28 -13.63 -12.60
C GLY A 46 4.69 -13.19 -13.02
N ALA A 47 4.83 -12.21 -13.93
CA ALA A 47 6.14 -11.70 -14.32
C ALA A 47 6.80 -10.92 -13.15
N ARG A 48 7.97 -11.39 -12.70
CA ARG A 48 8.71 -10.83 -11.54
C ARG A 48 9.86 -9.89 -11.91
N SER A 49 10.18 -9.77 -13.20
CA SER A 49 11.31 -8.98 -13.70
C SER A 49 11.01 -8.31 -15.05
N LEU A 50 11.76 -7.27 -15.40
CA LEU A 50 11.64 -6.60 -16.71
C LEU A 50 11.88 -7.56 -17.89
N ALA A 51 12.75 -8.56 -17.71
CA ALA A 51 12.98 -9.60 -18.72
C ALA A 51 11.75 -10.50 -18.88
N ALA A 52 11.14 -10.93 -17.77
CA ALA A 52 9.91 -11.72 -17.78
C ALA A 52 8.74 -10.94 -18.39
N ILE A 53 8.64 -9.63 -18.14
CA ILE A 53 7.65 -8.77 -18.81
C ILE A 53 7.87 -8.75 -20.33
N GLY A 54 9.12 -8.62 -20.77
CA GLY A 54 9.46 -8.69 -22.19
C GLY A 54 9.10 -10.03 -22.84
N GLN A 55 9.35 -11.14 -22.14
CA GLN A 55 8.99 -12.47 -22.61
C GLN A 55 7.47 -12.66 -22.67
N TRP A 56 6.75 -12.20 -21.64
CA TRP A 56 5.29 -12.23 -21.61
C TRP A 56 4.70 -11.44 -22.79
N ALA A 57 5.21 -10.23 -23.03
CA ALA A 57 4.76 -9.39 -24.14
C ALA A 57 5.00 -10.03 -25.52
N ALA A 58 6.15 -10.69 -25.70
CA ALA A 58 6.45 -11.42 -26.94
C ALA A 58 5.52 -12.61 -27.19
N ASN A 59 5.04 -13.25 -26.11
CA ASN A 59 4.15 -14.41 -26.16
C ASN A 59 2.67 -14.06 -26.01
N ALA A 60 2.32 -12.77 -25.88
CA ALA A 60 0.95 -12.35 -25.64
C ALA A 60 0.05 -12.66 -26.84
N PRO A 61 -1.15 -13.24 -26.64
CA PRO A 61 -2.09 -13.49 -27.72
C PRO A 61 -2.47 -12.21 -28.47
N GLN A 62 -2.76 -12.33 -29.76
CA GLN A 62 -3.12 -11.18 -30.61
C GLN A 62 -4.34 -10.42 -30.10
N HIS A 63 -5.36 -11.11 -29.56
CA HIS A 63 -6.53 -10.46 -28.98
C HIS A 63 -6.18 -9.62 -27.73
N THR A 64 -5.24 -10.08 -26.91
CA THR A 64 -4.73 -9.31 -25.76
C THR A 64 -3.98 -8.09 -26.23
N LEU A 65 -3.06 -8.24 -27.20
CA LEU A 65 -2.35 -7.12 -27.79
C LEU A 65 -3.30 -6.09 -28.42
N ALA A 66 -4.38 -6.54 -29.06
CA ALA A 66 -5.41 -5.66 -29.61
C ALA A 66 -6.16 -4.88 -28.51
N ARG A 67 -6.56 -5.55 -27.42
CA ARG A 67 -7.23 -4.89 -26.26
C ARG A 67 -6.33 -3.90 -25.54
N LEU A 68 -5.03 -4.12 -25.55
CA LEU A 68 -4.02 -3.22 -24.97
C LEU A 68 -3.56 -2.13 -25.94
N ASP A 69 -4.21 -2.01 -27.10
CA ASP A 69 -3.89 -1.07 -28.18
C ASP A 69 -2.41 -1.11 -28.63
N ALA A 70 -1.88 -2.32 -28.78
CA ALA A 70 -0.57 -2.51 -29.37
C ALA A 70 -0.57 -2.08 -30.85
N ARG A 71 0.58 -1.61 -31.33
CA ARG A 71 0.75 -1.13 -32.71
C ARG A 71 0.35 -2.20 -33.73
N LEU A 72 -0.37 -1.80 -34.78
CA LEU A 72 -0.59 -2.64 -35.96
C LEU A 72 0.70 -2.77 -36.77
N MET A 73 1.12 -4.02 -37.02
CA MET A 73 2.23 -4.34 -37.91
C MET A 73 1.74 -4.51 -39.35
N GLN A 74 0.65 -5.25 -39.53
CA GLN A 74 0.04 -5.53 -40.82
C GLN A 74 -1.47 -5.23 -40.71
N PRO A 75 -1.89 -4.01 -41.06
CA PRO A 75 -3.30 -3.60 -40.91
C PRO A 75 -4.28 -4.50 -41.65
N ALA A 76 -3.91 -4.99 -42.84
CA ALA A 76 -4.76 -5.88 -43.64
C ALA A 76 -5.11 -7.21 -42.95
N LEU A 77 -4.25 -7.70 -42.06
CA LEU A 77 -4.45 -8.94 -41.31
C LEU A 77 -4.81 -8.69 -39.84
N GLY A 78 -4.91 -7.43 -39.42
CA GLY A 78 -5.14 -7.06 -38.02
C GLY A 78 -3.99 -7.45 -37.06
N LEU A 79 -2.82 -7.83 -37.56
CA LEU A 79 -1.72 -8.32 -36.74
C LEU A 79 -1.08 -7.19 -35.93
N ARG A 80 -1.00 -7.41 -34.61
CA ARG A 80 -0.43 -6.52 -33.61
C ARG A 80 1.01 -6.90 -33.31
N GLN A 81 1.85 -5.89 -33.13
CA GLN A 81 3.25 -6.03 -32.71
C GLN A 81 3.39 -5.60 -31.25
N ALA A 82 3.92 -6.50 -30.43
CA ALA A 82 4.28 -6.19 -29.06
C ALA A 82 5.52 -5.26 -28.99
N PRO A 83 5.64 -4.41 -27.96
CA PRO A 83 6.86 -3.67 -27.72
C PRO A 83 8.02 -4.61 -27.39
N SER A 84 9.22 -4.31 -27.89
CA SER A 84 10.40 -5.13 -27.62
C SER A 84 10.80 -5.10 -26.14
N PRO A 85 11.51 -6.12 -25.61
CA PRO A 85 12.03 -6.11 -24.25
C PRO A 85 12.88 -4.87 -23.91
N ALA A 86 13.64 -4.37 -24.88
CA ALA A 86 14.42 -3.14 -24.75
C ALA A 86 13.53 -1.89 -24.61
N THR A 87 12.41 -1.84 -25.34
CA THR A 87 11.43 -0.75 -25.26
C THR A 87 10.72 -0.74 -23.91
N ILE A 88 10.26 -1.92 -23.46
CA ILE A 88 9.62 -2.10 -22.15
C ILE A 88 10.56 -1.67 -21.03
N ARG A 89 11.80 -2.21 -21.01
CA ARG A 89 12.80 -1.85 -20.02
C ARG A 89 13.02 -0.34 -19.97
N ARG A 90 13.26 0.29 -21.13
CA ARG A 90 13.53 1.72 -21.22
C ARG A 90 12.39 2.52 -20.59
N VAL A 91 11.16 2.29 -21.05
CA VAL A 91 9.97 2.97 -20.54
C VAL A 91 9.81 2.77 -19.05
N LEU A 92 9.80 1.52 -18.56
CA LEU A 92 9.59 1.27 -17.13
C LEU A 92 10.73 1.81 -16.24
N THR A 93 11.93 2.05 -16.78
CA THR A 93 13.02 2.69 -16.02
C THR A 93 13.05 4.21 -16.13
N SER A 94 12.41 4.82 -17.12
CA SER A 94 12.45 6.27 -17.37
C SER A 94 11.15 6.99 -17.06
N THR A 95 10.01 6.29 -17.11
CA THR A 95 8.70 6.86 -16.80
C THR A 95 8.69 7.38 -15.36
N ASP A 96 8.15 8.57 -15.20
CA ASP A 96 7.93 9.17 -13.89
C ASP A 96 6.96 8.31 -13.07
N PRO A 97 7.27 8.01 -11.80
CA PRO A 97 6.42 7.20 -10.94
C PRO A 97 5.00 7.74 -10.72
N GLY A 98 4.80 9.06 -10.85
CA GLY A 98 3.49 9.70 -10.71
C GLY A 98 2.46 9.15 -11.71
N VAL A 99 2.88 8.82 -12.93
CA VAL A 99 1.99 8.26 -13.97
C VAL A 99 1.39 6.92 -13.56
N LEU A 100 2.18 6.04 -12.95
CA LEU A 100 1.67 4.75 -12.50
C LEU A 100 0.82 4.89 -11.24
N THR A 101 1.09 5.90 -10.40
CA THR A 101 0.27 6.21 -9.23
C THR A 101 -1.13 6.66 -9.65
N GLN A 102 -1.24 7.48 -10.69
CA GLN A 102 -2.53 7.91 -11.27
C GLN A 102 -3.37 6.76 -11.86
N MET A 103 -2.76 5.60 -12.13
CA MET A 103 -3.50 4.40 -12.55
C MET A 103 -4.18 3.67 -11.39
N SER A 104 -3.87 4.03 -10.14
CA SER A 104 -4.62 3.50 -9.01
C SER A 104 -6.06 4.02 -9.09
N THR A 105 -7.01 3.11 -8.93
CA THR A 105 -8.44 3.45 -8.78
C THR A 105 -8.61 4.52 -7.71
N ALA A 106 -9.60 5.41 -7.86
CA ALA A 106 -9.92 6.46 -6.88
C ALA A 106 -9.89 5.91 -5.45
N ALA A 107 -8.79 6.19 -4.75
CA ALA A 107 -8.55 5.70 -3.42
C ALA A 107 -9.50 6.43 -2.47
N ASP A 108 -10.24 5.68 -1.65
CA ASP A 108 -10.97 6.28 -0.54
C ASP A 108 -9.93 6.79 0.48
N LEU A 109 -9.76 8.11 0.53
CA LEU A 109 -8.77 8.77 1.36
C LEU A 109 -9.23 8.91 2.82
N ALA A 110 -10.42 8.44 3.21
CA ALA A 110 -10.92 8.52 4.58
C ALA A 110 -9.95 7.89 5.60
N VAL A 111 -9.22 6.85 5.18
CA VAL A 111 -8.13 6.25 5.95
C VAL A 111 -6.94 6.01 5.05
N LEU A 112 -5.78 6.54 5.44
CA LEU A 112 -4.51 6.32 4.77
C LEU A 112 -3.54 5.64 5.73
N ILE A 113 -2.82 4.66 5.22
CA ILE A 113 -1.71 4.00 5.90
C ILE A 113 -0.45 4.39 5.15
N VAL A 114 0.43 5.11 5.85
CA VAL A 114 1.75 5.50 5.36
C VAL A 114 2.75 4.47 5.86
N ASP A 115 3.41 3.82 4.91
CA ASP A 115 4.36 2.75 5.22
C ASP A 115 5.56 2.76 4.27
N GLY A 116 6.72 2.45 4.84
CA GLY A 116 8.01 2.45 4.18
C GLY A 116 8.45 1.05 3.78
N LYS A 117 8.87 0.87 2.53
CA LYS A 117 9.46 -0.41 2.07
C LYS A 117 10.73 -0.17 1.26
N SER A 118 11.79 -0.87 1.66
CA SER A 118 13.04 -0.96 0.90
C SER A 118 12.94 -2.06 -0.14
N ALA A 119 13.15 -1.73 -1.41
CA ALA A 119 13.35 -2.71 -2.47
C ALA A 119 14.77 -3.30 -2.37
N ARG A 120 14.98 -4.25 -1.44
CA ARG A 120 16.32 -4.65 -0.99
C ARG A 120 17.27 -5.05 -2.12
N GLY A 121 16.81 -5.78 -3.13
CA GLY A 121 17.62 -6.21 -4.28
C GLY A 121 18.14 -5.09 -5.20
N SER A 122 17.62 -3.87 -5.06
CA SER A 122 18.03 -2.69 -5.84
C SER A 122 19.33 -2.05 -5.36
N HIS A 123 19.90 -2.49 -4.22
CA HIS A 123 21.21 -2.01 -3.79
C HIS A 123 22.32 -2.39 -4.78
N THR A 124 23.37 -1.59 -4.80
CA THR A 124 24.62 -1.88 -5.51
C THR A 124 25.79 -1.76 -4.53
N ARG A 125 27.02 -2.00 -4.98
CA ARG A 125 28.21 -1.71 -4.16
C ARG A 125 28.35 -0.21 -3.85
N GLN A 126 27.75 0.66 -4.66
CA GLN A 126 27.92 2.11 -4.60
C GLN A 126 26.70 2.84 -4.04
N SER A 127 25.53 2.19 -4.02
CA SER A 127 24.27 2.81 -3.65
C SER A 127 23.45 1.92 -2.73
N ARG A 128 22.77 2.54 -1.76
CA ARG A 128 21.80 1.86 -0.91
C ARG A 128 20.60 1.37 -1.73
N ALA A 129 19.84 0.46 -1.15
CA ALA A 129 18.58 0.03 -1.72
C ALA A 129 17.61 1.22 -1.82
N VAL A 130 16.82 1.26 -2.90
CA VAL A 130 15.72 2.21 -3.04
C VAL A 130 14.73 2.00 -1.90
N HIS A 131 14.51 3.04 -1.10
CA HIS A 131 13.49 3.07 -0.07
C HIS A 131 12.30 3.91 -0.54
N LEU A 132 11.11 3.33 -0.47
CA LEU A 132 9.87 3.93 -0.94
C LEU A 132 8.92 4.13 0.23
N LEU A 133 8.36 5.31 0.34
CA LEU A 133 7.25 5.60 1.26
C LEU A 133 5.97 5.69 0.43
N ALA A 134 4.94 4.95 0.84
CA ALA A 134 3.66 4.94 0.15
C ALA A 134 2.51 5.24 1.11
N ALA A 135 1.58 6.08 0.66
CA ALA A 135 0.28 6.30 1.30
C ALA A 135 -0.75 5.40 0.60
N MET A 136 -1.35 4.49 1.36
CA MET A 136 -2.22 3.44 0.85
C MET A 136 -3.55 3.39 1.61
N THR A 137 -4.63 3.03 0.94
CA THR A 137 -5.89 2.71 1.64
C THR A 137 -5.73 1.39 2.39
N PRO A 138 -6.59 1.05 3.37
CA PRO A 138 -6.62 -0.28 3.99
C PRO A 138 -6.80 -1.42 2.97
N ALA A 139 -7.34 -1.14 1.78
CA ALA A 139 -7.46 -2.09 0.66
C ALA A 139 -6.13 -2.38 -0.06
N GLY A 140 -5.09 -1.59 0.19
CA GLY A 140 -3.80 -1.68 -0.50
C GLY A 140 -3.74 -0.87 -1.80
N GLN A 141 -4.75 -0.05 -2.10
CA GLN A 141 -4.68 0.91 -3.21
C GLN A 141 -3.71 2.02 -2.84
N VAL A 142 -2.82 2.40 -3.75
CA VAL A 142 -1.79 3.41 -3.50
C VAL A 142 -2.31 4.76 -3.94
N ALA A 143 -2.52 5.67 -2.98
CA ALA A 143 -2.90 7.05 -3.25
C ALA A 143 -1.70 7.89 -3.68
N ALA A 144 -0.54 7.67 -3.05
CA ALA A 144 0.71 8.36 -3.38
C ALA A 144 1.92 7.49 -3.01
N GLN A 145 3.02 7.70 -3.73
CA GLN A 145 4.30 7.06 -3.42
C GLN A 145 5.46 8.00 -3.75
N THR A 146 6.41 8.10 -2.84
CA THR A 146 7.65 8.84 -3.05
C THR A 146 8.86 7.97 -2.73
N ARG A 147 9.99 8.27 -3.37
CA ARG A 147 11.28 7.68 -3.02
C ARG A 147 11.91 8.52 -1.92
N VAL A 148 12.26 7.90 -0.81
CA VAL A 148 13.00 8.57 0.26
C VAL A 148 14.46 8.69 -0.19
N ALA A 149 14.95 9.92 -0.31
CA ALA A 149 16.34 10.14 -0.72
C ALA A 149 17.31 9.77 0.41
N ASP A 150 18.52 9.37 0.05
CA ASP A 150 19.49 8.71 0.95
C ASP A 150 19.89 9.51 2.20
N LYS A 151 19.66 10.83 2.21
CA LYS A 151 19.99 11.78 3.30
C LYS A 151 18.76 12.36 4.01
N THR A 152 17.56 11.97 3.62
CA THR A 152 16.30 12.46 4.19
C THR A 152 15.78 11.48 5.23
N SER A 153 15.12 12.00 6.26
CA SER A 153 14.38 11.16 7.20
C SER A 153 13.07 10.71 6.56
N GLU A 154 12.57 9.53 6.95
CA GLU A 154 11.23 9.08 6.57
C GLU A 154 10.15 10.08 7.04
N ILE A 155 10.42 10.84 8.11
CA ILE A 155 9.54 11.89 8.63
C ILE A 155 9.29 12.99 7.58
N SER A 156 10.33 13.52 6.93
CA SER A 156 10.16 14.52 5.88
C SER A 156 9.44 13.95 4.65
N ALA A 157 9.77 12.71 4.28
CA ALA A 157 9.12 12.03 3.16
C ALA A 157 7.61 11.79 3.41
N LEU A 158 7.16 11.70 4.66
CA LEU A 158 5.74 11.61 4.99
C LEU A 158 4.98 12.88 4.59
N ALA A 159 5.55 14.07 4.82
CA ALA A 159 4.94 15.31 4.37
C ALA A 159 4.87 15.34 2.82
N ASP A 160 5.96 14.95 2.14
CA ASP A 160 6.04 14.91 0.69
C ASP A 160 5.01 13.97 0.06
N VAL A 161 4.86 12.74 0.59
CA VAL A 161 3.92 11.76 0.04
C VAL A 161 2.47 12.19 0.23
N LEU A 162 2.18 12.98 1.27
CA LEU A 162 0.84 13.49 1.54
C LEU A 162 0.54 14.83 0.87
N ALA A 163 1.55 15.57 0.37
CA ALA A 163 1.40 16.96 -0.06
C ALA A 163 0.34 17.17 -1.15
N GLY A 164 0.21 16.23 -2.09
CA GLY A 164 -0.74 16.31 -3.20
C GLY A 164 -2.12 15.68 -2.93
N LEU A 165 -2.38 15.20 -1.72
CA LEU A 165 -3.63 14.53 -1.36
C LEU A 165 -4.54 15.46 -0.55
N ASP A 166 -5.83 15.50 -0.87
CA ASP A 166 -6.83 16.08 0.01
C ASP A 166 -7.16 15.08 1.12
N ILE A 167 -6.73 15.40 2.35
CA ILE A 167 -6.82 14.51 3.52
C ILE A 167 -7.50 15.20 4.70
N GLU A 168 -8.21 16.31 4.47
CA GLU A 168 -8.95 16.98 5.54
C GLU A 168 -9.99 16.02 6.13
N GLY A 169 -9.97 15.83 7.45
CA GLY A 169 -10.83 14.88 8.16
C GLY A 169 -10.43 13.41 8.05
N SER A 170 -9.47 13.06 7.19
CA SER A 170 -8.96 11.69 7.04
C SER A 170 -8.19 11.21 8.27
N VAL A 171 -8.05 9.89 8.43
CA VAL A 171 -7.18 9.29 9.45
C VAL A 171 -5.92 8.72 8.81
N VAL A 172 -4.76 9.28 9.17
CA VAL A 172 -3.44 8.79 8.77
C VAL A 172 -2.89 7.85 9.84
N SER A 173 -2.75 6.58 9.50
CA SER A 173 -2.00 5.61 10.29
C SER A 173 -0.60 5.48 9.73
N ALA A 174 0.38 5.35 10.61
CA ALA A 174 1.77 5.15 10.22
C ALA A 174 2.46 4.23 11.23
N ASP A 175 3.61 3.72 10.82
CA ASP A 175 4.41 2.83 11.64
C ASP A 175 4.90 3.53 12.93
N ALA A 176 5.61 2.78 13.77
CA ALA A 176 6.11 3.35 15.02
C ALA A 176 7.21 4.40 14.82
N LEU A 177 7.99 4.34 13.74
CA LEU A 177 9.02 5.32 13.44
C LEU A 177 8.43 6.73 13.24
N HIS A 178 7.23 6.79 12.64
CA HIS A 178 6.48 8.03 12.42
C HIS A 178 5.72 8.56 13.65
N THR A 179 5.72 7.84 14.77
CA THR A 179 5.13 8.32 16.04
C THR A 179 5.99 9.44 16.63
N GLN A 180 5.90 10.65 16.05
CA GLN A 180 6.64 11.86 16.42
C GLN A 180 5.67 13.03 16.65
N ASN A 181 6.05 13.98 17.52
CA ASN A 181 5.21 15.12 17.84
C ASN A 181 5.03 16.04 16.63
N GLU A 182 6.08 16.24 15.85
CA GLU A 182 6.11 17.07 14.65
C GLU A 182 5.16 16.49 13.59
N THR A 183 5.17 15.18 13.37
CA THR A 183 4.23 14.50 12.47
C THR A 183 2.79 14.68 12.94
N ALA A 184 2.53 14.53 14.24
CA ALA A 184 1.20 14.69 14.81
C ALA A 184 0.70 16.15 14.68
N GLN A 185 1.56 17.13 14.92
CA GLN A 185 1.25 18.55 14.75
C GLN A 185 0.95 18.89 13.28
N TYR A 186 1.82 18.46 12.36
CA TYR A 186 1.61 18.63 10.92
C TYR A 186 0.24 18.09 10.46
N LEU A 187 -0.09 16.85 10.85
CA LEU A 187 -1.36 16.24 10.47
C LEU A 187 -2.57 16.97 11.04
N VAL A 188 -2.54 17.33 12.33
CA VAL A 188 -3.71 17.91 13.01
C VAL A 188 -3.87 19.41 12.71
N GLN A 189 -2.78 20.17 12.72
CA GLN A 189 -2.81 21.64 12.63
C GLN A 189 -2.78 22.13 11.19
N GLU A 190 -1.90 21.57 10.35
CA GLU A 190 -1.71 22.05 8.98
C GLU A 190 -2.64 21.31 7.99
N ARG A 191 -2.77 19.99 8.15
CA ARG A 191 -3.55 19.14 7.22
C ARG A 191 -4.99 18.89 7.66
N ARG A 192 -5.37 19.33 8.88
CA ARG A 192 -6.69 19.10 9.49
C ARG A 192 -7.13 17.64 9.43
N ALA A 193 -6.17 16.74 9.51
CA ALA A 193 -6.34 15.30 9.52
C ALA A 193 -6.23 14.77 10.96
N HIS A 194 -6.55 13.50 11.13
CA HIS A 194 -6.34 12.77 12.35
C HIS A 194 -5.24 11.73 12.18
N TYR A 195 -4.64 11.29 13.29
CA TYR A 195 -3.65 10.22 13.25
C TYR A 195 -4.05 9.02 14.11
N ALA A 196 -3.51 7.84 13.77
CA ALA A 196 -3.54 6.63 14.58
C ALA A 196 -2.16 5.94 14.52
N PHE A 197 -1.32 6.22 15.51
CA PHE A 197 0.10 5.85 15.50
C PHE A 197 0.44 4.76 16.51
N THR A 198 1.24 3.80 16.07
CA THR A 198 1.68 2.68 16.91
C THR A 198 2.77 3.13 17.87
N VAL A 199 2.54 2.96 19.17
CA VAL A 199 3.52 3.32 20.20
C VAL A 199 4.39 2.10 20.52
N LYS A 200 5.70 2.22 20.27
CA LYS A 200 6.72 1.26 20.67
C LYS A 200 7.75 1.92 21.59
N ALA A 201 8.80 1.18 21.93
CA ALA A 201 9.86 1.63 22.84
C ALA A 201 10.72 2.79 22.30
N ASN A 202 10.60 3.15 21.02
CA ASN A 202 11.24 4.32 20.44
C ASN A 202 10.67 5.65 20.96
N GLN A 203 9.50 5.63 21.62
CA GLN A 203 8.95 6.75 22.38
C GLN A 203 8.86 6.38 23.87
N PRO A 204 9.97 6.37 24.62
CA PRO A 204 10.04 5.72 25.93
C PRO A 204 9.11 6.34 26.97
N THR A 205 8.98 7.67 27.00
CA THR A 205 8.10 8.39 27.93
C THR A 205 6.63 8.09 27.63
N LEU A 206 6.21 8.23 26.38
CA LEU A 206 4.85 7.92 25.94
C LEU A 206 4.51 6.45 26.18
N PHE A 207 5.42 5.54 25.83
CA PHE A 207 5.24 4.11 26.03
C PHE A 207 5.05 3.75 27.51
N ARG A 208 5.81 4.40 28.42
CA ARG A 208 5.64 4.23 29.87
C ARG A 208 4.28 4.72 30.35
N GLN A 209 3.87 5.92 29.94
CA GLN A 209 2.57 6.51 30.31
C GLN A 209 1.40 5.63 29.83
N VAL A 210 1.45 5.20 28.56
CA VAL A 210 0.42 4.35 27.95
C VAL A 210 0.33 2.99 28.64
N LYS A 211 1.45 2.38 29.02
CA LYS A 211 1.45 1.11 29.77
C LYS A 211 0.87 1.26 31.18
N ALA A 212 1.04 2.43 31.80
CA ALA A 212 0.57 2.73 33.16
C ALA A 212 -0.92 3.09 33.24
N LEU A 213 -1.61 3.30 32.11
CA LEU A 213 -3.04 3.55 32.08
C LEU A 213 -3.84 2.42 32.77
N PRO A 214 -5.01 2.71 33.38
CA PRO A 214 -5.79 1.77 34.17
C PRO A 214 -6.56 0.73 33.31
N TRP A 215 -5.82 -0.06 32.53
CA TRP A 215 -6.39 -1.00 31.56
C TRP A 215 -7.25 -2.12 32.15
N ALA A 216 -7.13 -2.39 33.44
CA ALA A 216 -8.00 -3.32 34.15
C ALA A 216 -9.44 -2.80 34.20
N GLN A 217 -9.59 -1.48 34.36
CA GLN A 217 -10.89 -0.77 34.45
C GLN A 217 -11.45 -0.42 33.07
N ALA A 218 -10.61 -0.43 32.03
CA ALA A 218 -11.04 -0.17 30.67
C ALA A 218 -12.07 -1.20 30.18
N PRO A 219 -13.18 -0.77 29.55
CA PRO A 219 -14.17 -1.68 29.01
C PRO A 219 -13.53 -2.60 27.96
N LEU A 220 -13.95 -3.86 27.94
CA LEU A 220 -13.62 -4.76 26.84
C LEU A 220 -14.56 -4.41 25.69
N LEU A 221 -14.01 -3.83 24.62
CA LEU A 221 -14.85 -3.23 23.59
C LEU A 221 -15.04 -4.17 22.39
N PHE A 222 -14.07 -5.05 22.14
CA PHE A 222 -14.18 -6.04 21.08
C PHE A 222 -13.29 -7.25 21.35
N THR A 223 -13.77 -8.43 20.93
CA THR A 223 -13.01 -9.68 20.88
C THR A 223 -13.19 -10.32 19.51
N GLU A 224 -12.10 -10.73 18.90
CA GLU A 224 -12.09 -11.55 17.68
C GLU A 224 -11.28 -12.81 17.94
N THR A 225 -11.81 -13.94 17.49
CA THR A 225 -11.13 -15.23 17.56
C THR A 225 -11.04 -15.80 16.15
N SER A 226 -9.88 -16.34 15.82
CA SER A 226 -9.65 -17.01 14.53
C SER A 226 -8.83 -18.26 14.75
N ARG A 227 -9.07 -19.30 13.95
CA ARG A 227 -8.27 -20.52 13.93
C ARG A 227 -7.82 -20.80 12.51
N ALA A 228 -6.51 -20.75 12.26
CA ALA A 228 -5.94 -20.97 10.94
C ALA A 228 -4.47 -21.42 11.07
N HIS A 229 -3.97 -22.18 10.09
CA HIS A 229 -2.56 -22.60 9.99
C HIS A 229 -2.02 -23.22 11.30
N GLY A 230 -2.81 -24.06 11.97
CA GLY A 230 -2.42 -24.71 13.23
C GLY A 230 -2.33 -23.78 14.44
N ARG A 231 -2.88 -22.56 14.35
CA ARG A 231 -2.89 -21.57 15.43
C ARG A 231 -4.30 -21.14 15.77
N GLU A 232 -4.57 -21.01 17.06
CA GLU A 232 -5.74 -20.33 17.60
C GLU A 232 -5.29 -18.94 18.06
N GLU A 233 -5.93 -17.91 17.54
CA GLU A 233 -5.59 -16.53 17.85
C GLU A 233 -6.82 -15.81 18.37
N ARG A 234 -6.66 -15.11 19.50
CA ARG A 234 -7.65 -14.22 20.09
C ARG A 234 -7.09 -12.81 20.20
N ARG A 235 -7.79 -11.84 19.63
CA ARG A 235 -7.49 -10.40 19.75
C ARG A 235 -8.55 -9.74 20.60
N THR A 236 -8.12 -8.95 21.57
CA THR A 236 -9.00 -8.15 22.44
C THR A 236 -8.57 -6.70 22.39
N ALA A 237 -9.52 -5.81 22.17
CA ALA A 237 -9.29 -4.38 22.06
C ALA A 237 -9.93 -3.64 23.23
N LYS A 238 -9.16 -2.74 23.84
CA LYS A 238 -9.62 -1.81 24.87
C LYS A 238 -9.20 -0.40 24.51
N VAL A 239 -10.05 0.58 24.78
CA VAL A 239 -9.78 2.01 24.55
C VAL A 239 -9.96 2.75 25.85
N LEU A 240 -9.10 3.72 26.08
CA LEU A 240 -9.21 4.69 27.16
C LEU A 240 -9.02 6.09 26.58
N THR A 241 -9.82 7.04 27.04
CA THR A 241 -9.50 8.45 26.93
C THR A 241 -8.27 8.73 27.79
N ALA A 242 -7.29 9.42 27.24
CA ALA A 242 -6.05 9.72 27.94
C ALA A 242 -5.58 11.15 27.63
N PRO A 243 -6.37 12.18 27.98
CA PRO A 243 -5.90 13.56 27.90
C PRO A 243 -4.68 13.70 28.84
N GLY A 244 -3.61 14.34 28.36
CA GLY A 244 -2.39 14.56 29.16
C GLY A 244 -1.23 13.58 28.92
N LEU A 245 -1.33 12.71 27.91
CA LEU A 245 -0.14 12.01 27.42
C LEU A 245 0.87 13.02 26.86
N ALA A 246 2.15 12.71 27.02
CA ALA A 246 3.27 13.48 26.47
C ALA A 246 3.40 13.25 24.95
N PHE A 247 2.32 13.47 24.21
CA PHE A 247 2.25 13.36 22.76
C PHE A 247 1.21 14.34 22.21
N ALA A 248 1.59 15.11 21.19
CA ALA A 248 0.81 16.20 20.65
C ALA A 248 -0.58 15.72 20.20
N HIS A 249 -1.63 16.41 20.67
CA HIS A 249 -3.03 16.16 20.32
C HIS A 249 -3.57 14.77 20.68
N ALA A 250 -2.89 14.00 21.53
CA ALA A 250 -3.37 12.69 21.95
C ALA A 250 -4.66 12.79 22.79
N LYS A 251 -5.73 12.15 22.32
CA LYS A 251 -7.03 12.13 23.00
C LYS A 251 -7.39 10.75 23.55
N GLN A 252 -7.08 9.70 22.79
CA GLN A 252 -7.38 8.32 23.15
C GLN A 252 -6.20 7.39 22.90
N VAL A 253 -6.22 6.26 23.61
CA VAL A 253 -5.30 5.16 23.42
C VAL A 253 -6.06 3.86 23.27
N LEU A 254 -5.73 3.12 22.22
CA LEU A 254 -6.17 1.75 22.00
C LEU A 254 -5.05 0.80 22.45
N ARG A 255 -5.41 -0.22 23.24
CA ARG A 255 -4.57 -1.38 23.50
C ARG A 255 -5.18 -2.61 22.85
N VAL A 256 -4.42 -3.23 21.96
CA VAL A 256 -4.76 -4.53 21.39
C VAL A 256 -3.92 -5.59 22.08
N HIS A 257 -4.59 -6.50 22.78
CA HIS A 257 -3.99 -7.69 23.36
C HIS A 257 -4.24 -8.87 22.44
N ARG A 258 -3.15 -9.44 21.94
CA ARG A 258 -3.11 -10.60 21.07
C ARG A 258 -2.62 -11.80 21.86
N TRP A 259 -3.46 -12.83 21.94
CA TRP A 259 -3.17 -14.14 22.48
C TRP A 259 -3.12 -15.15 21.34
N VAL A 260 -2.03 -15.91 21.24
CA VAL A 260 -1.86 -16.95 20.21
C VAL A 260 -1.50 -18.24 20.90
N LYS A 261 -2.24 -19.31 20.59
CA LYS A 261 -1.96 -20.68 21.01
C LYS A 261 -1.64 -21.52 19.78
N GLU A 262 -0.49 -22.18 19.82
CA GLU A 262 -0.16 -23.21 18.84
C GLU A 262 -0.92 -24.49 19.18
N VAL A 263 -1.68 -25.02 18.23
CA VAL A 263 -2.59 -26.15 18.47
C VAL A 263 -1.81 -27.42 18.80
N CYS A 264 -0.72 -27.68 18.07
CA CYS A 264 0.05 -28.91 18.22
C CYS A 264 0.86 -28.96 19.52
N THR A 265 1.44 -27.83 19.94
CA THR A 265 2.34 -27.77 21.10
C THR A 265 1.67 -27.25 22.36
N GLY A 266 0.50 -26.63 22.23
CA GLY A 266 -0.17 -25.91 23.31
C GLY A 266 0.52 -24.62 23.75
N LYS A 267 1.65 -24.23 23.14
CA LYS A 267 2.42 -23.05 23.54
C LYS A 267 1.61 -21.77 23.34
N VAL A 268 1.61 -20.92 24.36
CA VAL A 268 0.87 -19.66 24.37
C VAL A 268 1.82 -18.47 24.31
N ARG A 269 1.53 -17.52 23.43
CA ARG A 269 2.20 -16.22 23.35
C ARG A 269 1.18 -15.10 23.55
N ARG A 270 1.54 -14.12 24.38
CA ARG A 270 0.76 -12.90 24.64
C ARG A 270 1.56 -11.69 24.20
N THR A 271 0.94 -10.80 23.44
CA THR A 271 1.56 -9.56 22.96
C THR A 271 0.57 -8.40 23.09
N TYR A 272 1.10 -7.22 23.37
CA TYR A 272 0.32 -5.99 23.46
C TYR A 272 0.83 -5.01 22.42
N ALA A 273 -0.08 -4.45 21.64
CA ALA A 273 0.16 -3.29 20.79
C ALA A 273 -0.62 -2.11 21.36
N TYR A 274 0.01 -0.93 21.32
CA TYR A 274 -0.60 0.31 21.77
C TYR A 274 -0.66 1.29 20.60
N VAL A 275 -1.78 1.98 20.47
CA VAL A 275 -1.99 2.98 19.43
C VAL A 275 -2.55 4.24 20.06
N VAL A 276 -1.90 5.37 19.79
CA VAL A 276 -2.35 6.70 20.23
C VAL A 276 -3.04 7.40 19.06
N THR A 277 -4.09 8.16 19.34
CA THR A 277 -4.87 8.87 18.32
C THR A 277 -5.31 10.26 18.75
N SER A 278 -5.45 11.16 17.77
CA SER A 278 -6.07 12.48 17.92
C SER A 278 -7.60 12.45 17.89
N LEU A 279 -8.21 11.31 17.56
CA LEU A 279 -9.66 11.14 17.52
C LEU A 279 -10.21 11.11 18.94
N ALA A 280 -11.19 11.97 19.22
CA ALA A 280 -11.93 11.94 20.48
C ALA A 280 -12.90 10.76 20.54
N ALA A 281 -13.45 10.46 21.73
CA ALA A 281 -14.35 9.33 21.94
C ALA A 281 -15.63 9.44 21.11
N GLU A 282 -16.09 10.65 20.86
CA GLU A 282 -17.26 10.98 20.05
C GLU A 282 -16.99 10.77 18.55
N GLN A 283 -15.72 10.86 18.14
CA GLN A 283 -15.30 10.71 16.75
C GLN A 283 -14.96 9.26 16.40
N ALA A 284 -14.44 8.48 17.35
CA ALA A 284 -14.06 7.10 17.10
C ALA A 284 -14.22 6.22 18.34
N ASP A 285 -15.16 5.29 18.23
CA ASP A 285 -15.30 4.19 19.17
C ASP A 285 -14.20 3.13 18.98
N ALA A 286 -14.20 2.13 19.85
CA ALA A 286 -13.19 1.08 19.81
C ALA A 286 -13.23 0.23 18.55
N ARG A 287 -14.42 0.03 17.98
CA ARG A 287 -14.59 -0.78 16.78
C ARG A 287 -13.95 -0.08 15.59
N ARG A 288 -14.17 1.23 15.46
CA ARG A 288 -13.50 2.08 14.46
C ARG A 288 -12.00 2.06 14.65
N LEU A 289 -11.50 2.30 15.87
CA LEU A 289 -10.05 2.27 16.14
C LEU A 289 -9.42 0.89 15.88
N ALA A 290 -10.08 -0.20 16.26
CA ALA A 290 -9.61 -1.55 15.97
C ALA A 290 -9.58 -1.84 14.45
N GLY A 291 -10.56 -1.32 13.70
CA GLY A 291 -10.59 -1.37 12.24
C GLY A 291 -9.39 -0.67 11.60
N LEU A 292 -9.03 0.53 12.10
CA LEU A 292 -7.85 1.27 11.64
C LEU A 292 -6.56 0.47 11.84
N VAL A 293 -6.35 -0.08 13.04
CA VAL A 293 -5.15 -0.89 13.35
C VAL A 293 -5.08 -2.17 12.53
N ARG A 294 -6.22 -2.83 12.31
CA ARG A 294 -6.30 -3.99 11.44
C ARG A 294 -5.93 -3.63 10.00
N GLY A 295 -6.40 -2.49 9.51
CA GLY A 295 -6.02 -1.94 8.21
C GLY A 295 -4.50 -1.80 8.09
N HIS A 296 -3.86 -1.19 9.09
CA HIS A 296 -2.41 -1.02 9.15
C HIS A 296 -1.68 -2.37 9.06
N TRP A 297 -2.04 -3.36 9.88
CA TRP A 297 -1.42 -4.69 9.83
C TRP A 297 -1.68 -5.44 8.52
N ARG A 298 -2.76 -5.12 7.81
CA ARG A 298 -3.01 -5.70 6.49
C ARG A 298 -1.95 -5.26 5.50
N ILE A 299 -1.43 -4.03 5.61
CA ILE A 299 -0.32 -3.55 4.79
C ILE A 299 0.97 -4.33 5.08
N GLU A 300 1.27 -4.66 6.33
CA GLU A 300 2.38 -5.56 6.65
C GLU A 300 2.21 -6.94 5.98
N ALA A 301 0.99 -7.47 5.90
CA ALA A 301 0.71 -8.70 5.17
C ALA A 301 0.91 -8.55 3.65
N LEU A 302 0.59 -7.38 3.07
CA LEU A 302 0.86 -7.08 1.66
C LEU A 302 2.37 -7.08 1.37
N HIS A 303 3.21 -6.68 2.31
CA HIS A 303 4.66 -6.79 2.17
C HIS A 303 5.11 -8.23 1.97
N HIS A 304 4.55 -9.17 2.72
CA HIS A 304 4.85 -10.59 2.53
C HIS A 304 4.42 -11.09 1.14
N VAL A 305 3.24 -10.70 0.65
CA VAL A 305 2.79 -11.06 -0.70
C VAL A 305 3.74 -10.50 -1.76
N ARG A 306 4.17 -9.24 -1.62
CA ARG A 306 5.16 -8.62 -2.52
C ARG A 306 6.49 -9.37 -2.52
N ASP A 307 6.96 -9.77 -1.35
CA ASP A 307 8.26 -10.42 -1.22
C ASP A 307 8.22 -11.87 -1.71
N VAL A 308 7.21 -12.65 -1.33
CA VAL A 308 7.14 -14.08 -1.61
C VAL A 308 6.52 -14.38 -2.98
N SER A 309 5.42 -13.71 -3.34
CA SER A 309 4.71 -13.99 -4.60
C SER A 309 5.32 -13.24 -5.79
N PHE A 310 5.83 -12.03 -5.56
CA PHE A 310 6.38 -11.15 -6.61
C PHE A 310 7.91 -11.00 -6.58
N ASP A 311 8.58 -11.69 -5.65
CA ASP A 311 10.04 -11.74 -5.53
C ASP A 311 10.68 -10.33 -5.47
N GLU A 312 10.00 -9.42 -4.77
CA GLU A 312 10.39 -8.01 -4.74
C GLU A 312 11.76 -7.80 -4.09
N ASP A 313 12.02 -8.48 -2.96
CA ASP A 313 13.29 -8.38 -2.24
C ASP A 313 14.48 -8.92 -3.06
N ALA A 314 14.27 -9.92 -3.92
CA ALA A 314 15.33 -10.44 -4.79
C ALA A 314 15.46 -9.65 -6.11
N SER A 315 14.54 -8.72 -6.40
CA SER A 315 14.50 -7.98 -7.66
C SER A 315 15.74 -7.10 -7.85
N ARG A 316 16.52 -7.35 -8.90
CA ARG A 316 17.76 -6.61 -9.23
C ARG A 316 17.55 -5.45 -10.21
N VAL A 317 16.34 -4.90 -10.28
CA VAL A 317 16.07 -3.71 -11.11
C VAL A 317 16.65 -2.49 -10.38
N ARG A 318 17.65 -1.86 -10.99
CA ARG A 318 18.52 -0.85 -10.35
C ARG A 318 18.57 0.50 -11.08
N SER A 319 18.05 0.55 -12.30
CA SER A 319 18.22 1.70 -13.19
C SER A 319 17.04 2.66 -13.12
N GLY A 320 17.33 3.96 -12.98
CA GLY A 320 16.33 5.03 -13.00
C GLY A 320 15.19 4.80 -12.01
N HIS A 321 13.96 4.98 -12.47
CA HIS A 321 12.72 4.72 -11.72
C HIS A 321 12.32 3.24 -11.70
N GLY A 322 13.13 2.32 -12.26
CA GLY A 322 12.72 0.94 -12.49
C GLY A 322 12.30 0.18 -11.23
N ALA A 323 13.02 0.37 -10.10
CA ALA A 323 12.65 -0.27 -8.83
C ALA A 323 11.30 0.25 -8.32
N GLN A 324 11.09 1.56 -8.39
CA GLN A 324 9.85 2.23 -7.95
C GLN A 324 8.67 1.84 -8.85
N ASN A 325 8.85 1.87 -10.16
CA ASN A 325 7.80 1.50 -11.11
C ASN A 325 7.44 0.00 -11.01
N MET A 326 8.41 -0.89 -10.77
CA MET A 326 8.10 -2.29 -10.49
C MET A 326 7.35 -2.48 -9.18
N ALA A 327 7.69 -1.74 -8.12
CA ALA A 327 6.94 -1.75 -6.87
C ALA A 327 5.49 -1.25 -7.09
N MET A 328 5.30 -0.19 -7.88
CA MET A 328 3.97 0.31 -8.22
C MET A 328 3.16 -0.68 -9.06
N LEU A 329 3.75 -1.31 -10.08
CA LEU A 329 3.06 -2.35 -10.86
C LEU A 329 2.58 -3.51 -9.98
N ARG A 330 3.39 -3.94 -8.99
CA ARG A 330 2.97 -4.96 -8.01
C ARG A 330 1.84 -4.46 -7.13
N ASN A 331 1.93 -3.22 -6.63
CA ASN A 331 0.89 -2.60 -5.82
C ASN A 331 -0.42 -2.38 -6.58
N LEU A 332 -0.39 -2.19 -7.91
CA LEU A 332 -1.58 -2.17 -8.74
C LEU A 332 -2.14 -3.58 -8.97
N ALA A 333 -1.27 -4.59 -9.16
CA ALA A 333 -1.67 -5.96 -9.43
C ALA A 333 -2.37 -6.65 -8.24
N ILE A 334 -1.87 -6.44 -7.02
CA ILE A 334 -2.37 -7.13 -5.81
C ILE A 334 -3.85 -6.87 -5.53
N PRO A 335 -4.36 -5.62 -5.44
CA PRO A 335 -5.77 -5.36 -5.18
C PRO A 335 -6.67 -5.87 -6.31
N LEU A 336 -6.20 -5.86 -7.56
CA LEU A 336 -6.94 -6.43 -8.70
C LEU A 336 -7.12 -7.95 -8.54
N LEU A 337 -6.06 -8.68 -8.20
CA LEU A 337 -6.14 -10.12 -7.94
C LEU A 337 -7.06 -10.43 -6.76
N ALA A 338 -6.95 -9.66 -5.67
CA ALA A 338 -7.82 -9.81 -4.50
C ALA A 338 -9.30 -9.44 -4.76
N GLY A 339 -9.57 -8.67 -5.81
CA GLY A 339 -10.93 -8.38 -6.28
C GLY A 339 -11.53 -9.53 -7.09
N LEU A 340 -10.72 -10.19 -7.94
CA LEU A 340 -11.14 -11.33 -8.74
C LEU A 340 -11.57 -12.53 -7.88
N ASP A 341 -10.84 -12.78 -6.79
CA ASP A 341 -11.15 -13.87 -5.84
C ASP A 341 -12.51 -13.66 -5.14
N ARG A 342 -12.91 -12.41 -4.91
CA ARG A 342 -14.19 -12.05 -4.27
C ARG A 342 -15.38 -12.07 -5.23
N SER A 343 -15.16 -11.99 -6.53
CA SER A 343 -16.21 -12.17 -7.54
C SER A 343 -16.55 -13.64 -7.83
N SER A 344 -15.78 -14.58 -7.27
CA SER A 344 -15.97 -16.03 -7.44
C SER A 344 -16.72 -16.73 -6.29
N GLU A 345 -17.14 -16.01 -5.25
CA GLU A 345 -18.03 -16.59 -4.22
C GLU A 345 -19.48 -16.57 -4.74
N PRO A 346 -20.15 -17.73 -4.95
CA PRO A 346 -21.57 -17.74 -5.27
C PRO A 346 -22.36 -17.22 -4.07
N PHE A 347 -23.24 -16.25 -4.32
CA PHE A 347 -24.28 -15.84 -3.38
C PHE A 347 -24.98 -17.08 -2.81
N SER A 348 -24.65 -17.44 -1.57
CA SER A 348 -25.45 -18.40 -0.82
C SER A 348 -26.56 -17.59 -0.17
N SER A 349 -27.74 -17.70 -0.79
CA SER A 349 -29.04 -17.19 -0.38
C SER A 349 -29.50 -17.67 0.99
#